data_AF-A0A842QJZ1-F1
#
_entry.id   AF-A0A842QJZ1-F1
#
_cell.length_a   1.000
_cell.length_b   1.000
_cell.length_c   1.000
_cell.angle_alpha   90.00
_cell.angle_beta   90.00
_cell.angle_gamma   90.00
#
_symmetry.space_group_name_H-M   'P 1'
#
loop_
_entity.id
_entity.type
_entity.pdbx_description
1 polymer ?
#
loop_
_entity_poly.entity_id
_entity_poly.type
_entity_poly.pdbx_seq_one_letter_code
_entity_poly.pdbx_strand_id
1 'polypeptide(L)'
;MDFLSYFFSSAVSYSGIIAGYVLMLAAPEEKEPGERYFKALSYFLIGISIVMGFFFIGYLSILTAAIFSAGFAFKKHTVHFAYLGFSVMFYAFSGTAMILALAAIIFVYGLASGALLADLGNKRLSFFRVLSLSYFILAANALKLIL
;
A
#
# COMPACT_ATOMS: atom_id res chain seq x y z
N MET A 1 -8.66 14.72 -12.25
CA MET A 1 -8.89 14.98 -10.82
C MET A 1 -8.10 16.20 -10.42
N ASP A 2 -8.70 17.12 -9.69
CA ASP A 2 -8.01 18.26 -9.10
C ASP A 2 -6.98 17.78 -8.06
N PHE A 3 -5.94 18.60 -7.84
CA PHE A 3 -4.83 18.24 -6.95
C PHE A 3 -5.29 17.97 -5.52
N LEU A 4 -6.22 18.77 -4.99
CA LEU A 4 -6.74 18.60 -3.63
C LEU A 4 -7.44 17.25 -3.47
N SER A 5 -8.35 16.90 -4.38
CA SER A 5 -9.02 15.60 -4.30
C SER A 5 -8.02 14.45 -4.42
N TYR A 6 -7.03 14.55 -5.31
CA TYR A 6 -5.96 13.54 -5.46
C TYR A 6 -5.15 13.38 -4.17
N PHE A 7 -4.75 14.50 -3.56
CA PHE A 7 -4.02 14.51 -2.30
C PHE A 7 -4.83 13.83 -1.19
N PHE A 8 -6.09 14.23 -0.98
CA PHE A 8 -6.93 13.62 0.05
C PHE A 8 -7.19 12.14 -0.21
N SER A 9 -7.42 11.76 -1.46
CA SER A 9 -7.62 10.36 -1.83
C SER A 9 -6.37 9.53 -1.56
N SER A 10 -5.18 10.06 -1.85
CA SER A 10 -3.92 9.41 -1.49
C SER A 10 -3.75 9.32 0.03
N ALA A 11 -4.03 10.39 0.77
CA ALA A 11 -3.90 10.41 2.23
C ALA A 11 -4.81 9.36 2.89
N VAL A 12 -6.08 9.29 2.46
CA VAL A 12 -7.04 8.29 2.93
C VAL A 12 -6.56 6.88 2.57
N SER A 13 -6.15 6.64 1.32
CA SER A 13 -5.72 5.31 0.87
C SER A 13 -4.54 4.78 1.71
N TYR A 14 -3.51 5.60 1.91
CA TYR A 14 -2.32 5.19 2.64
C TYR A 14 -2.52 5.17 4.16
N SER A 15 -3.57 5.83 4.69
CA SER A 15 -3.91 5.78 6.12
C SER A 15 -4.27 4.38 6.61
N GLY A 16 -4.62 3.45 5.69
CA GLY A 16 -4.92 2.06 6.02
C GLY A 16 -3.80 1.39 6.82
N ILE A 17 -2.54 1.76 6.61
CA ILE A 17 -1.42 1.20 7.40
C ILE A 17 -1.46 1.59 8.87
N ILE A 18 -1.83 2.84 9.15
CA ILE A 18 -1.95 3.35 10.51
C ILE A 18 -3.16 2.68 11.17
N ALA A 19 -4.28 2.60 10.45
CA ALA A 19 -5.48 1.92 10.94
C ALA A 19 -5.21 0.44 11.25
N GLY A 20 -4.51 -0.29 10.38
CA GLY A 20 -4.14 -1.69 10.59
C GLY A 20 -3.22 -1.89 11.80
N TYR A 21 -2.25 -0.99 11.95
CA TYR A 21 -1.36 -0.98 13.12
C TYR A 21 -2.14 -0.74 14.42
N VAL A 22 -3.02 0.27 14.45
CA VAL A 22 -3.85 0.60 15.61
C VAL A 22 -4.79 -0.56 15.96
N LEU A 23 -5.41 -1.20 14.96
CA LEU A 23 -6.27 -2.38 15.16
C LEU A 23 -5.52 -3.50 15.87
N MET A 24 -4.30 -3.81 15.42
CA MET A 24 -3.49 -4.87 16.04
C MET A 24 -3.00 -4.52 17.44
N LEU A 25 -2.82 -3.24 17.74
CA LEU A 25 -2.53 -2.80 19.11
C LEU A 25 -3.75 -2.90 20.03
N ALA A 26 -4.96 -2.71 19.49
CA ALA A 26 -6.21 -2.76 20.24
C ALA A 26 -6.67 -4.19 20.54
N ALA A 27 -6.42 -5.12 19.61
CA ALA A 27 -6.79 -6.54 19.73
C ALA A 27 -5.57 -7.46 19.47
N PRO A 28 -4.58 -7.48 20.38
CA PRO A 28 -3.36 -8.28 20.21
C PRO A 28 -3.62 -9.79 20.13
N GLU A 29 -4.72 -10.27 20.71
CA GLU A 29 -5.18 -11.66 20.66
C GLU A 29 -5.49 -12.15 19.24
N GLU A 30 -5.87 -11.25 18.33
CA GLU A 30 -6.17 -11.57 16.92
C GLU A 30 -4.91 -11.68 16.05
N LYS A 31 -3.73 -11.44 16.62
CA LYS A 31 -2.48 -11.39 15.85
C LYS A 31 -2.15 -12.72 15.19
N GLU A 32 -2.06 -13.77 15.99
CA GLU A 32 -1.63 -15.09 15.54
C GLU A 32 -2.57 -15.70 14.48
N PRO A 33 -3.91 -15.74 14.68
CA PRO A 33 -4.82 -16.19 13.63
C PRO A 33 -4.81 -15.23 12.42
N GLY A 34 -4.78 -13.91 12.67
CA GLY A 34 -4.82 -12.88 11.64
C GLY A 34 -3.62 -12.90 10.69
N GLU A 35 -2.42 -13.25 11.17
CA GLU A 35 -1.20 -13.22 10.37
C GLU A 35 -1.29 -14.04 9.08
N ARG A 36 -1.88 -15.24 9.15
CA ARG A 36 -2.03 -16.11 7.97
C ARG A 36 -2.92 -15.48 6.92
N TYR A 37 -4.06 -14.95 7.35
CA TYR A 37 -5.05 -14.34 6.45
C TYR A 37 -4.55 -13.00 5.91
N PHE A 38 -3.88 -12.17 6.71
CA PHE A 38 -3.32 -10.91 6.26
C PHE A 38 -2.17 -11.09 5.27
N LYS A 39 -1.32 -12.11 5.43
CA LYS A 39 -0.30 -12.46 4.43
C LYS A 39 -0.93 -12.89 3.11
N ALA A 40 -1.92 -13.80 3.15
CA ALA A 40 -2.62 -14.25 1.96
C ALA A 40 -3.35 -13.10 1.24
N LEU A 41 -4.06 -12.27 2.00
CA LEU A 41 -4.75 -11.08 1.50
C LEU A 41 -3.77 -10.09 0.86
N SER A 42 -2.62 -9.85 1.48
CA SER A 42 -1.59 -8.95 0.94
C SER A 42 -1.10 -9.41 -0.44
N TYR A 43 -0.81 -10.70 -0.60
CA TYR A 43 -0.40 -11.24 -1.89
C TYR A 43 -1.53 -11.23 -2.93
N PHE A 44 -2.75 -11.54 -2.51
CA PHE A 44 -3.93 -11.48 -3.36
C PHE A 44 -4.15 -10.05 -3.90
N LEU A 45 -4.05 -9.03 -3.05
CA LEU A 45 -4.19 -7.63 -3.44
C LEU A 45 -3.07 -7.16 -4.36
N ILE A 46 -1.82 -7.58 -4.13
CA ILE A 46 -0.71 -7.34 -5.06
C ILE A 46 -1.01 -7.99 -6.43
N GLY A 47 -1.51 -9.23 -6.43
CA GLY A 47 -1.92 -9.93 -7.65
C GLY A 47 -2.99 -9.18 -8.43
N ILE A 48 -4.07 -8.76 -7.76
CA ILE A 48 -5.12 -7.91 -8.36
C ILE A 48 -4.53 -6.64 -8.96
N SER A 49 -3.60 -6.00 -8.24
CA SER A 49 -2.98 -4.75 -8.66
C SER A 49 -2.13 -4.92 -9.91
N ILE A 50 -1.39 -6.02 -10.01
CA ILE A 50 -0.64 -6.37 -11.22
C ILE A 50 -1.60 -6.56 -12.41
N VAL A 51 -2.68 -7.33 -12.21
CA VAL A 51 -3.70 -7.57 -13.23
C VAL A 51 -4.32 -6.25 -13.69
N MET A 52 -4.77 -5.40 -12.76
CA MET A 52 -5.27 -4.05 -13.07
C MET A 52 -4.23 -3.22 -13.82
N GLY A 53 -2.96 -3.29 -13.42
CA GLY A 53 -1.84 -2.64 -14.10
C GLY A 53 -1.77 -3.01 -15.57
N PHE A 54 -1.79 -4.31 -15.88
CA PHE A 54 -1.72 -4.83 -17.24
C PHE A 54 -2.89 -4.39 -18.12
N PHE A 55 -4.11 -4.42 -17.58
CA PHE A 55 -5.30 -4.11 -18.38
C PHE A 55 -5.53 -2.62 -18.64
N PHE A 56 -5.09 -1.74 -17.74
CA PHE A 56 -5.50 -0.34 -17.77
C PHE A 56 -4.37 0.68 -17.97
N ILE A 57 -3.09 0.30 -17.82
CA ILE A 57 -1.98 1.28 -17.77
C ILE A 57 -0.90 1.05 -18.86
N GLY A 58 -1.09 0.11 -19.78
CA GLY A 58 -0.19 -0.06 -20.93
C GLY A 58 1.27 -0.29 -20.53
N TYR A 59 2.22 0.48 -21.06
CA TYR A 59 3.67 0.30 -20.82
C TYR A 59 4.09 0.51 -19.35
N LEU A 60 3.34 1.31 -18.57
CA LEU A 60 3.59 1.49 -17.14
C LEU A 60 3.32 0.20 -16.34
N SER A 61 2.54 -0.74 -16.90
CA SER A 61 2.30 -2.06 -16.30
C SER A 61 3.60 -2.82 -16.06
N ILE A 62 4.56 -2.73 -16.97
CA ILE A 62 5.86 -3.40 -16.90
C ILE A 62 6.67 -2.85 -15.72
N LEU A 63 6.67 -1.51 -15.56
CA LEU A 63 7.34 -0.86 -14.44
C LEU A 63 6.72 -1.28 -13.10
N THR A 64 5.39 -1.25 -13.00
CA THR A 64 4.70 -1.66 -11.77
C THR A 64 4.92 -3.15 -11.46
N ALA A 65 4.88 -4.01 -12.47
CA ALA A 65 5.16 -5.44 -12.32
C ALA A 65 6.61 -5.69 -11.89
N ALA A 66 7.57 -4.95 -12.43
CA ALA A 66 8.98 -5.02 -12.03
C ALA A 66 9.16 -4.60 -10.57
N ILE A 67 8.51 -3.51 -10.13
CA ILE A 67 8.56 -3.04 -8.74
C ILE A 67 7.98 -4.09 -7.78
N PHE A 68 6.80 -4.66 -8.09
CA PHE A 68 6.21 -5.72 -7.26
C PHE A 68 7.09 -6.97 -7.25
N SER A 69 7.65 -7.38 -8.39
CA SER A 69 8.54 -8.54 -8.52
C SER A 69 9.83 -8.36 -7.70
N ALA A 70 10.40 -7.16 -7.69
CA ALA A 70 11.52 -6.83 -6.82
C ALA A 70 11.13 -7.00 -5.34
N GLY A 71 9.92 -6.60 -4.96
CA GLY A 71 9.37 -6.85 -3.63
C GLY A 71 9.35 -8.32 -3.24
N PHE A 72 9.02 -9.23 -4.17
CA PHE A 72 9.04 -10.67 -3.92
C PHE A 72 10.46 -11.24 -3.83
N ALA A 73 11.38 -10.76 -4.66
CA ALA A 73 12.79 -11.14 -4.60
C ALA A 73 13.43 -10.73 -3.26
N PHE A 74 13.10 -9.53 -2.78
CA PHE A 74 13.57 -8.98 -1.51
C PHE A 74 12.49 -9.09 -0.42
N LYS A 75 12.19 -10.32 0.03
CA LYS A 75 11.15 -10.63 1.04
C LYS A 75 11.09 -9.67 2.25
N LYS A 76 12.24 -9.17 2.71
CA LYS A 76 12.34 -8.23 3.83
C LYS A 76 11.74 -6.85 3.53
N HIS A 77 11.68 -6.46 2.27
CA HIS A 77 11.27 -5.14 1.78
C HIS A 77 9.98 -5.18 0.97
N THR A 78 9.28 -6.32 0.89
CA THR A 78 8.08 -6.49 0.07
C THR A 78 7.04 -5.39 0.29
N VAL A 79 6.79 -4.99 1.54
CA VAL A 79 5.83 -3.91 1.87
C VAL A 79 6.28 -2.56 1.29
N HIS A 80 7.57 -2.23 1.38
CA HIS A 80 8.09 -0.96 0.85
C HIS A 80 7.97 -0.92 -0.69
N PHE A 81 8.33 -2.01 -1.35
CA PHE A 81 8.18 -2.15 -2.79
C PHE A 81 6.72 -2.13 -3.22
N ALA A 82 5.82 -2.75 -2.45
CA ALA A 82 4.39 -2.69 -2.74
C ALA A 82 3.86 -1.25 -2.66
N TYR A 83 4.20 -0.51 -1.60
CA TYR A 83 3.83 0.90 -1.45
C TYR A 83 4.39 1.80 -2.57
N LEU A 84 5.63 1.53 -3.00
CA LEU A 84 6.21 2.20 -4.16
C LEU A 84 5.43 1.91 -5.44
N GLY A 85 5.13 0.62 -5.71
CA GLY A 85 4.34 0.20 -6.86
C GLY A 85 2.95 0.82 -6.86
N PHE A 86 2.30 0.84 -5.71
CA PHE A 86 1.03 1.52 -5.50
C PHE A 86 1.10 3.01 -5.79
N SER A 87 2.20 3.69 -5.43
CA SER A 87 2.35 5.14 -5.69
C SER A 87 2.41 5.44 -7.18
N VAL A 88 3.12 4.60 -7.94
CA VAL A 88 3.19 4.68 -9.41
C VAL A 88 1.82 4.42 -10.03
N MET A 89 1.13 3.36 -9.59
CA MET A 89 -0.21 3.06 -10.07
C MET A 89 -1.19 4.19 -9.75
N PHE A 90 -1.14 4.75 -8.54
CA PHE A 90 -2.06 5.79 -8.09
C PHE A 90 -1.97 7.04 -8.96
N TYR A 91 -0.75 7.46 -9.30
CA TYR A 91 -0.51 8.50 -10.29
C TYR A 91 -1.12 8.14 -11.65
N ALA A 92 -0.82 6.94 -12.16
CA ALA A 92 -1.23 6.52 -13.49
C ALA A 92 -2.76 6.40 -13.64
N PHE A 93 -3.47 6.02 -12.57
CA PHE A 93 -4.92 5.94 -12.55
C PHE A 93 -5.62 7.28 -12.22
N SER A 94 -4.89 8.36 -11.94
CA SER A 94 -5.44 9.65 -11.48
C SER A 94 -6.47 10.32 -12.39
N GLY A 95 -6.52 9.94 -13.67
CA GLY A 95 -7.50 10.41 -14.65
C GLY A 95 -8.69 9.47 -14.87
N THR A 96 -8.77 8.35 -14.17
CA THR A 96 -9.71 7.26 -14.46
C THR A 96 -10.65 6.98 -13.28
N ALA A 97 -11.80 6.36 -13.55
CA ALA A 97 -12.70 5.86 -12.49
C ALA A 97 -12.05 4.78 -11.61
N MET A 98 -10.99 4.13 -12.10
CA MET A 98 -10.29 3.05 -11.39
C MET A 98 -9.44 3.54 -10.22
N ILE A 99 -9.21 4.85 -10.06
CA ILE A 99 -8.49 5.39 -8.90
C ILE A 99 -9.19 5.05 -7.57
N LEU A 100 -10.53 4.99 -7.55
CA LEU A 100 -11.27 4.64 -6.33
C LEU A 100 -11.09 3.17 -5.96
N ALA A 101 -11.10 2.28 -6.96
CA ALA A 101 -10.82 0.86 -6.75
C ALA A 101 -9.39 0.65 -6.23
N LEU A 102 -8.43 1.35 -6.82
CA LEU A 102 -7.05 1.31 -6.38
C LEU A 102 -6.88 1.90 -4.96
N ALA A 103 -7.54 3.01 -4.65
CA ALA A 103 -7.55 3.61 -3.32
C ALA A 103 -8.02 2.62 -2.25
N ALA A 104 -9.11 1.90 -2.53
CA ALA A 104 -9.62 0.85 -1.66
C ALA A 104 -8.63 -0.31 -1.50
N ILE A 105 -8.00 -0.76 -2.60
CA ILE A 105 -6.98 -1.81 -2.57
C ILE A 105 -5.79 -1.40 -1.71
N ILE A 106 -5.27 -0.18 -1.89
CA ILE A 106 -4.15 0.36 -1.10
C ILE A 106 -4.54 0.43 0.38
N PHE A 107 -5.75 0.89 0.68
CA PHE A 107 -6.26 0.96 2.05
C PHE A 107 -6.31 -0.41 2.72
N VAL A 108 -6.93 -1.40 2.06
CA VAL A 108 -7.05 -2.76 2.61
C VAL A 108 -5.68 -3.45 2.71
N TYR A 109 -4.80 -3.25 1.72
CA TYR A 109 -3.42 -3.71 1.78
C TYR A 109 -2.68 -3.07 2.96
N GLY A 110 -2.92 -1.78 3.20
CA GLY A 110 -2.40 -1.06 4.35
C GLY A 110 -2.90 -1.64 5.66
N LEU A 111 -4.19 -1.94 5.80
CA LEU A 111 -4.73 -2.58 6.99
C LEU A 111 -3.98 -3.88 7.32
N ALA A 112 -3.87 -4.77 6.33
CA ALA A 112 -3.14 -6.03 6.49
C ALA A 112 -1.66 -5.81 6.83
N SER A 113 -0.98 -4.92 6.11
CA SER A 113 0.45 -4.66 6.31
C SER A 113 0.74 -4.00 7.65
N GLY A 114 -0.08 -3.04 8.07
CA GLY A 114 0.03 -2.36 9.36
C GLY A 114 -0.15 -3.31 10.53
N ALA A 115 -1.12 -4.21 10.42
CA ALA A 115 -1.35 -5.30 11.37
C ALA A 115 -0.12 -6.23 11.47
N LEU A 116 0.44 -6.66 10.33
CA LEU A 116 1.63 -7.51 10.29
C LEU A 116 2.90 -6.83 10.82
N LEU A 117 3.01 -5.51 10.66
CA LEU A 117 4.16 -4.72 11.14
C LEU A 117 4.08 -4.39 12.63
N ALA A 118 2.92 -4.60 13.28
CA ALA A 118 2.75 -4.31 14.69
C ALA A 118 3.55 -5.31 15.54
N ASP A 119 4.70 -4.86 16.02
CA ASP A 119 5.49 -5.59 17.02
C ASP A 119 5.02 -5.19 18.42
N LEU A 120 4.37 -6.13 19.11
CA LEU A 120 3.87 -5.95 20.48
C LEU A 120 5.01 -5.91 21.51
N GLY A 121 6.16 -6.52 21.21
CA GLY A 121 7.34 -6.52 22.07
C GLY A 121 8.19 -5.25 21.94
N ASN A 122 8.20 -4.61 20.78
CA ASN A 122 8.91 -3.35 20.55
C ASN A 122 8.05 -2.30 19.82
N LYS A 123 7.06 -1.77 20.55
CA LYS A 123 6.07 -0.80 20.03
C LYS A 123 6.70 0.45 19.41
N ARG A 124 7.81 0.95 19.98
CA ARG A 124 8.50 2.14 19.48
C ARG A 124 9.08 1.91 18.09
N LEU A 125 9.78 0.79 17.89
CA LEU A 125 10.38 0.46 16.61
C LEU A 125 9.31 0.18 15.54
N SER A 126 8.25 -0.54 15.89
CA SER A 126 7.15 -0.82 14.95
C SER A 126 6.42 0.45 14.54
N PHE A 127 6.18 1.39 15.46
CA PHE A 127 5.61 2.70 15.14
C PHE A 127 6.44 3.46 14.11
N PHE A 128 7.77 3.55 14.28
CA PHE A 128 8.64 4.22 13.31
C PHE A 128 8.63 3.54 11.92
N ARG A 129 8.52 2.20 11.87
CA ARG A 129 8.38 1.48 10.59
C ARG A 129 7.07 1.85 9.89
N VAL A 130 5.95 1.85 10.61
CA VAL A 130 4.65 2.24 10.06
C VAL A 130 4.66 3.70 9.59
N LEU A 131 5.21 4.60 10.41
CA LEU A 131 5.34 6.01 10.05
C LEU A 131 6.20 6.20 8.79
N SER A 132 7.29 5.44 8.65
CA SER A 132 8.15 5.53 7.47
C SER A 132 7.43 5.20 6.15
N LEU A 133 6.42 4.32 6.22
CA LEU A 133 5.61 3.95 5.06
C LEU A 133 4.52 4.99 4.74
N SER A 134 4.12 5.82 5.71
CA SER A 134 3.19 6.93 5.43
C SER A 134 3.82 8.02 4.56
N TYR A 135 5.15 8.12 4.47
CA TYR A 135 5.83 9.04 3.56
C TYR A 135 5.58 8.73 2.08
N PHE A 136 5.07 7.55 1.73
CA PHE A 136 4.67 7.27 0.36
C PHE A 136 3.48 8.12 -0.12
N ILE A 137 2.73 8.75 0.79
CA ILE A 137 1.78 9.83 0.42
C ILE A 137 2.54 10.95 -0.30
N LEU A 138 3.69 11.38 0.21
CA LEU A 138 4.50 12.41 -0.44
C LEU A 138 5.03 11.92 -1.79
N ALA A 139 5.45 10.66 -1.90
CA ALA A 139 5.90 10.09 -3.17
C ALA A 139 4.79 10.07 -4.23
N ALA A 140 3.57 9.65 -3.86
CA ALA A 140 2.42 9.65 -4.76
C ALA A 140 2.04 11.07 -5.22
N ASN A 141 2.18 12.08 -4.37
CA ASN A 141 1.89 13.47 -4.70
C ASN A 141 3.02 14.16 -5.47
N ALA A 142 4.29 13.84 -5.19
CA ALA A 142 5.44 14.35 -5.92
C ALA A 142 5.38 13.95 -7.41
N LEU A 143 4.97 12.71 -7.70
CA LEU A 143 4.75 12.24 -9.07
C LEU A 143 3.74 13.11 -9.83
N LYS A 144 2.69 13.61 -9.15
CA LYS A 144 1.64 14.44 -9.76
C LYS A 144 2.05 15.91 -9.99
N LEU A 145 3.09 16.38 -9.30
CA LEU A 145 3.60 17.75 -9.46
C LEU A 145 4.63 17.85 -10.60
N ILE A 146 5.30 16.75 -10.91
CA ILE A 146 6.40 16.71 -11.90
C ILE A 146 5.88 16.32 -13.30
N LEU A 147 4.80 15.53 -13.38
CA LEU A 147 4.23 14.97 -14.61
C LEU A 147 2.78 15.40 -14.79
#